data_AF-A0A4V3DP27-F1
#
_entry.id   AF-A0A4V3DP27-F1
#
_cell.length_a   1.000
_cell.length_b   1.000
_cell.length_c   1.000
_cell.angle_alpha   90.00
_cell.angle_beta   90.00
_cell.angle_gamma   90.00
#
_symmetry.space_group_name_H-M   'P 1'
#
loop_
_entity.id
_entity.type
_entity.pdbx_description
1 polymer ?
#
loop_
_entity_poly.entity_id
_entity_poly.type
_entity_poly.pdbx_seq_one_letter_code
_entity_poly.pdbx_strand_id
1 'polypeptide(L)' 'MDTRESKTPEEELQHFKEVSQPEDFEHPEPDEDQPEAKESPHGLHRVLPIVIVLIGILAAAMLLLSGNAQ' A
#
# COMPACT_ATOMS: atom_id res chain seq x y z
N MET A 1 23.61 19.16 21.41
CA MET A 1 22.54 18.60 22.26
C MET A 1 23.22 17.77 23.33
N ASP A 2 22.94 18.09 24.59
CA ASP A 2 23.54 17.42 25.76
C ASP A 2 22.70 16.18 26.07
N THR A 3 23.25 14.98 25.85
CA THR A 3 22.54 13.69 26.07
C THR A 3 22.79 13.14 27.48
N ARG A 4 23.22 13.98 28.42
CA ARG A 4 23.57 13.59 29.80
C ARG A 4 22.48 13.88 30.84
N GLU A 5 21.33 14.37 30.44
CA GLU A 5 20.14 14.41 31.31
C GLU A 5 19.38 13.08 31.19
N SER A 6 19.86 12.08 31.91
CA SER A 6 19.09 10.88 32.21
C SER A 6 17.86 11.33 32.98
N LYS A 7 16.67 11.18 32.39
CA LYS A 7 15.40 11.40 33.08
C LYS A 7 15.40 10.64 34.39
N THR A 8 14.93 11.26 35.46
CA THR A 8 14.77 10.60 36.75
C THR A 8 13.75 9.46 36.61
N PRO A 9 13.80 8.41 37.45
CA PRO A 9 12.82 7.32 37.41
C PRO A 9 11.37 7.82 37.51
N GLU A 10 11.14 8.95 38.20
CA GLU A 10 9.84 9.60 38.28
C GLU A 10 9.40 10.25 36.96
N GLU A 11 10.32 10.90 36.24
CA GLU A 11 10.06 11.48 34.91
C GLU A 11 9.85 10.40 33.85
N GLU A 12 10.58 9.28 33.93
CA GLU A 12 10.32 8.12 33.08
C GLU A 12 8.95 7.52 33.34
N LEU A 13 8.53 7.42 34.61
CA LEU A 13 7.20 6.92 34.98
C LEU A 13 6.08 7.86 34.52
N GLN A 14 6.28 9.17 34.62
CA GLN A 14 5.33 10.17 34.09
C GLN A 14 5.22 10.06 32.57
N HIS A 15 6.35 10.02 31.87
CA HIS A 15 6.39 9.82 30.43
C HIS A 15 5.72 8.50 30.03
N PHE A 16 5.93 7.42 30.79
CA PHE A 16 5.28 6.15 30.52
C PHE A 16 3.77 6.23 30.71
N LYS A 17 3.27 6.93 31.73
CA LYS A 17 1.83 7.15 31.92
C LYS A 17 1.22 7.97 30.79
N GLU A 18 1.91 9.03 30.36
CA GLU A 18 1.48 9.91 29.28
C GLU A 18 1.44 9.19 27.92
N VAL A 19 2.39 8.29 27.65
CA VAL A 19 2.51 7.56 26.38
C VAL A 19 1.77 6.21 26.40
N SER A 20 1.39 5.70 27.57
CA SER A 20 0.70 4.40 27.71
C SER A 20 -0.67 4.35 27.03
N GLN A 21 -1.29 5.50 26.81
CA GLN A 21 -2.54 5.60 26.05
C GLN A 21 -2.19 6.03 24.62
N PRO A 22 -2.62 5.29 23.59
CA PRO A 22 -2.49 5.77 22.22
C PRO A 22 -3.18 7.12 22.08
N GLU A 23 -2.55 8.06 21.37
CA GLU A 23 -3.03 9.44 21.19
C GLU A 23 -4.46 9.49 20.61
N ASP A 24 -4.84 8.46 19.85
CA ASP A 24 -6.20 8.28 19.34
C ASP A 24 -6.81 6.96 19.87
N PHE A 25 -7.42 7.02 21.05
CA PHE A 25 -8.14 5.89 21.64
C PHE A 25 -9.51 5.67 20.98
N GLU A 26 -10.06 6.71 20.35
CA GLU A 26 -11.40 6.69 19.72
C GLU A 26 -11.33 6.16 18.27
N HIS A 27 -10.25 6.45 17.54
CA HIS A 27 -9.95 5.88 16.23
C HIS A 27 -8.58 5.17 16.24
N PRO A 28 -8.54 3.91 16.71
CA PRO A 28 -7.31 3.13 16.75
C PRO A 28 -6.82 2.70 15.35
N GLU A 29 -7.59 2.97 14.30
CA GLU A 29 -7.21 2.68 12.92
C GLU A 29 -6.17 3.70 12.41
N PRO A 30 -5.23 3.27 11.55
CA PRO A 30 -4.29 4.20 10.92
C PRO A 30 -5.05 5.24 10.09
N ASP A 31 -4.64 6.50 10.17
CA ASP A 31 -5.21 7.58 9.36
C ASP A 31 -5.04 7.24 7.86
N GLU A 32 -6.12 7.35 7.09
CA GLU A 32 -6.18 7.01 5.66
C GLU A 32 -5.18 7.80 4.82
N ASP A 33 -4.80 9.00 5.27
CA ASP A 33 -3.82 9.83 4.58
C ASP A 33 -2.37 9.34 4.76
N GLN A 34 -2.12 8.47 5.75
CA GLN A 34 -0.79 7.93 6.01
C GLN A 34 -0.28 7.10 4.82
N PRO A 35 0.97 7.31 4.40
CA PRO A 35 1.59 6.51 3.33
C PRO A 35 1.50 5.00 3.58
N GLU A 36 1.61 4.58 4.83
CA GLU A 36 1.56 3.18 5.28
C GLU A 36 0.16 2.56 5.16
N ALA A 37 -0.90 3.39 5.22
CA ALA A 37 -2.29 2.96 5.03
C ALA A 37 -2.67 2.80 3.55
N LYS A 38 -1.88 3.38 2.63
CA LYS A 38 -2.16 3.32 1.18
C LYS A 38 -1.82 1.95 0.62
N GLU A 39 -2.85 1.26 0.12
CA GLU A 39 -2.67 -0.01 -0.57
C GLU A 39 -1.84 0.19 -1.85
N SER A 40 -0.79 -0.60 -2.01
CA SER A 40 0.00 -0.60 -3.26
C SER A 40 -0.89 -0.96 -4.47
N PRO A 41 -0.64 -0.43 -5.67
CA PRO A 41 -1.41 -0.73 -6.88
C PRO A 41 -1.15 -2.17 -7.36
N HIS A 42 -1.74 -3.14 -6.67
CA HIS A 42 -1.52 -4.57 -6.89
C HIS A 42 -2.32 -5.14 -8.07
N GLY A 43 -3.19 -4.33 -8.70
CA GLY A 43 -4.08 -4.80 -9.77
C GLY A 43 -3.48 -4.73 -11.17
N LEU A 44 -2.73 -3.66 -11.49
CA LEU A 44 -2.37 -3.34 -12.87
C LEU A 44 -1.44 -4.38 -13.51
N HIS A 45 -0.50 -4.91 -12.72
CA HIS A 45 0.43 -5.93 -13.18
C HIS A 45 -0.25 -7.28 -13.48
N ARG A 46 -1.43 -7.56 -12.89
CA ARG A 46 -2.23 -8.75 -13.20
C ARG A 46 -3.09 -8.58 -14.45
N VAL A 47 -3.52 -7.35 -14.75
CA VAL A 47 -4.36 -7.04 -15.91
C VAL A 47 -3.54 -7.01 -17.21
N LEU A 48 -2.31 -6.51 -17.16
CA LEU A 48 -1.43 -6.40 -18.32
C LEU A 48 -1.27 -7.71 -19.14
N PRO A 49 -0.94 -8.87 -18.54
CA PRO A 49 -0.82 -10.11 -19.30
C PRO A 49 -2.14 -10.56 -19.93
N ILE A 50 -3.28 -10.32 -19.26
CA ILE A 50 -4.61 -10.65 -19.80
C ILE A 50 -4.87 -9.86 -21.09
N VAL A 51 -4.58 -8.55 -21.07
CA VAL A 51 -4.75 -7.68 -22.23
C VAL A 51 -3.87 -8.13 -23.39
N ILE A 52 -2.61 -8.50 -23.11
CA ILE A 52 -1.68 -9.00 -24.14
C ILE A 52 -2.24 -10.26 -24.82
N VAL A 53 -2.76 -11.22 -24.04
CA VAL A 53 -3.36 -12.44 -24.58
C VAL A 53 -4.58 -12.12 -25.45
N LEU A 54 -5.46 -11.24 -25.00
CA LEU A 54 -6.65 -10.84 -25.76
C LEU A 54 -6.28 -10.20 -27.11
N ILE A 55 -5.30 -9.30 -27.11
CA ILE A 55 -4.81 -8.66 -28.35
C ILE A 55 -4.20 -9.72 -29.28
N GLY A 56 -3.43 -10.67 -28.75
CA GLY A 56 -2.85 -11.76 -29.54
C GLY A 56 -3.91 -12.63 -30.21
N ILE A 57 -4.97 -13.01 -29.49
CA ILE A 57 -6.09 -13.77 -30.03
C ILE A 57 -6.81 -12.96 -31.12
N LEU A 58 -7.06 -11.67 -30.89
CA LEU A 58 -7.74 -10.81 -31.85
C LEU A 58 -6.93 -10.67 -33.14
N ALA A 59 -5.62 -10.47 -33.04
CA ALA A 59 -4.72 -10.40 -34.18
C ALA A 59 -4.70 -11.71 -34.98
N ALA A 60 -4.63 -12.87 -34.29
CA ALA A 60 -4.68 -14.18 -34.94
C ALA A 60 -6.02 -14.41 -35.66
N ALA A 61 -7.14 -14.06 -35.01
CA ALA A 61 -8.47 -14.17 -35.61
C ALA A 61 -8.62 -13.30 -36.86
N MET A 62 -8.13 -12.04 -36.81
CA MET A 62 -8.10 -11.14 -37.96
C MET A 62 -7.27 -11.71 -39.10
N LEU A 63 -6.06 -12.22 -38.82
CA LEU A 63 -5.21 -12.83 -39.84
C LEU A 63 -5.87 -14.04 -40.49
N LEU A 64 -6.48 -14.94 -39.69
CA LEU A 64 -7.18 -16.12 -40.20
C LEU A 64 -8.40 -15.74 -41.05
N LEU A 65 -9.20 -14.76 -40.62
CA LEU A 65 -10.33 -14.27 -41.43
C LEU A 65 -9.86 -13.62 -42.73
N SER A 66 -8.79 -12.82 -42.68
CA SER A 66 -8.25 -12.15 -43.88
C SER A 66 -7.58 -13.13 -44.85
N GLY A 67 -6.95 -14.20 -44.35
CA GLY A 67 -6.27 -15.21 -45.14
C GLY A 67 -7.23 -16.24 -45.77
N ASN A 68 -8.39 -16.48 -45.15
CA ASN A 68 -9.45 -17.35 -45.72
C ASN A 68 -10.42 -16.60 -46.66
N ALA A 69 -10.28 -15.28 -46.79
CA ALA A 69 -11.11 -14.44 -47.65
C ALA A 69 -10.53 -14.25 -49.06
N GLN A 70 -9.44 -14.95 -49.39
CA GLN A 70 -8.72 -14.90 -50.67
C GLN A 70 -8.69 -16.28 -51.32
#